data_AF-A0AB36M5K7-F1
#
_entry.id   AF-A0AB36M5K7-F1
#
_cell.length_a   1.000
_cell.length_b   1.000
_cell.length_c   1.000
_cell.angle_alpha   90.00
_cell.angle_beta   90.00
_cell.angle_gamma   90.00
#
_symmetry.space_group_name_H-M   'P 1'
#
loop_
_entity.id
_entity.type
_entity.pdbx_description
1 polymer ?
#
loop_
_entity_poly.entity_id
_entity_poly.type
_entity_poly.pdbx_seq_one_letter_code
_entity_poly.pdbx_strand_id
1 'polypeptide(L)'
;MNMFAKPELLCPSFPYLDLSSDIQVEGETVYFDLTWGCNVLNCQIKAESSFDTREVNDQFSECARDQQYEVLTVDTRTHAVVTDKDGIESPVGLRFQLTEAQVNSLNEQLKYYAEELADEELRGG
;
A
#
# COMPACT_ATOMS: atom_id res chain seq x y z
N MET A 1 2.56 -38.87 -26.19
CA MET A 1 1.88 -37.89 -25.32
C MET A 1 2.76 -37.67 -24.11
N ASN A 2 3.45 -36.54 -24.02
CA ASN A 2 4.23 -36.15 -22.84
C ASN A 2 3.80 -34.73 -22.48
N MET A 3 2.90 -34.61 -21.52
CA MET A 3 2.43 -33.34 -20.97
C MET A 3 3.18 -33.11 -19.66
N PHE A 4 4.46 -32.74 -19.74
CA PHE A 4 5.13 -32.10 -18.60
C PHE A 4 4.61 -30.67 -18.53
N ALA A 5 3.44 -30.49 -17.90
CA ALA A 5 3.04 -29.16 -17.46
C ALA A 5 4.14 -28.67 -16.50
N LYS A 6 4.78 -27.55 -16.84
CA LYS A 6 5.65 -26.85 -15.88
C LYS A 6 4.81 -26.61 -14.62
N PRO A 7 5.31 -26.90 -13.41
CA PRO A 7 4.65 -26.42 -12.21
C PRO A 7 4.57 -24.90 -12.32
N GLU A 8 3.35 -24.37 -12.26
CA GLU A 8 3.17 -22.93 -12.12
C GLU A 8 3.87 -22.54 -10.81
N LEU A 9 4.89 -21.69 -10.93
CA LEU A 9 5.58 -21.11 -9.78
C LEU A 9 4.59 -20.14 -9.14
N LEU A 10 3.75 -20.66 -8.24
CA LEU A 10 2.89 -19.84 -7.41
C LEU A 10 3.81 -18.97 -6.55
N CYS A 11 3.68 -17.65 -6.71
CA CYS A 11 4.33 -16.72 -5.83
C CYS A 11 3.71 -16.87 -4.43
N PRO A 12 4.49 -16.92 -3.34
CA PRO A 12 3.93 -17.05 -2.01
C PRO A 12 3.02 -15.85 -1.69
N SER A 13 2.07 -16.06 -0.79
CA SER A 13 1.21 -15.02 -0.26
C SER A 13 0.89 -15.31 1.21
N PHE A 14 0.45 -14.29 1.94
CA PHE A 14 0.13 -14.40 3.36
C PHE A 14 -1.34 -14.05 3.62
N PRO A 15 -2.31 -14.87 3.16
CA PRO A 15 -3.73 -14.54 3.23
C PRO A 15 -4.32 -14.52 4.64
N TYR A 16 -3.60 -15.06 5.63
CA TYR A 16 -4.03 -15.12 7.03
C TYR A 16 -3.51 -13.95 7.88
N LEU A 17 -2.69 -13.08 7.30
CA LEU A 17 -2.17 -11.90 7.99
C LEU A 17 -3.00 -10.68 7.59
N ASP A 18 -3.30 -9.84 8.57
CA ASP A 18 -4.03 -8.59 8.35
C ASP A 18 -3.06 -7.42 8.23
N LEU A 19 -3.43 -6.43 7.41
CA LEU A 19 -2.66 -5.20 7.28
C LEU A 19 -2.80 -4.37 8.57
N SER A 20 -1.69 -3.90 9.11
CA SER A 20 -1.68 -2.90 10.19
C SER A 20 -2.23 -1.57 9.70
N SER A 21 -2.68 -0.73 10.64
CA SER A 21 -3.20 0.61 10.34
C SER A 21 -2.11 1.67 10.13
N ASP A 22 -0.86 1.32 10.41
CA ASP A 22 0.28 2.23 10.30
C ASP A 22 1.10 1.90 9.05
N ILE A 23 1.18 2.88 8.15
CA ILE A 23 2.02 2.82 6.95
C ILE A 23 3.00 3.99 6.94
N GLN A 24 4.15 3.77 6.30
CA GLN A 24 5.14 4.81 6.06
C GLN A 24 5.44 4.86 4.57
N VAL A 25 5.50 6.08 4.03
CA VAL A 25 5.76 6.32 2.61
C VAL A 25 7.10 7.05 2.46
N GLU A 26 7.98 6.51 1.62
CA GLU A 26 9.24 7.16 1.24
C GLU A 26 9.40 7.15 -0.29
N GLY A 27 9.05 8.27 -0.92
CA GLY A 27 8.91 8.34 -2.38
C GLY A 27 7.85 7.35 -2.85
N GLU A 28 8.22 6.47 -3.79
CA GLU A 28 7.32 5.42 -4.32
C GLU A 28 7.39 4.10 -3.51
N THR A 29 8.12 4.07 -2.41
CA THR A 29 8.17 2.89 -1.53
C THR A 29 7.17 3.05 -0.40
N VAL A 30 6.31 2.05 -0.23
CA VAL A 30 5.38 1.96 0.88
C VAL A 30 5.85 0.86 1.83
N TYR A 31 6.10 1.24 3.07
CA TYR A 31 6.41 0.35 4.18
C TYR A 31 5.14 0.09 4.98
N PHE A 32 4.87 -1.17 5.27
CA PHE A 32 3.66 -1.61 5.94
C PHE A 32 3.91 -2.90 6.70
N ASP A 33 3.04 -3.17 7.67
CA ASP A 33 3.14 -4.35 8.51
C ASP A 33 1.97 -5.30 8.28
N LEU A 34 2.27 -6.59 8.17
CA LEU A 34 1.29 -7.66 8.20
C LEU A 34 1.32 -8.32 9.57
N THR A 35 0.16 -8.52 10.19
CA THR A 35 0.07 -8.95 11.59
C THR A 35 -0.79 -10.20 11.74
N TRP A 36 -0.45 -11.00 12.76
CA TRP A 36 -1.31 -12.08 13.25
C TRP A 36 -1.13 -12.26 14.75
N GLY A 37 -2.13 -11.82 15.51
CA GLY A 37 -2.04 -11.72 16.96
C GLY A 37 -0.98 -10.70 17.37
N CYS A 38 0.06 -11.13 18.09
CA CYS A 38 1.18 -10.28 18.49
C CYS A 38 2.38 -10.34 17.54
N ASN A 39 2.30 -11.15 16.46
CA ASN A 39 3.41 -11.32 15.53
C ASN A 39 3.29 -10.31 14.38
N VAL A 40 4.42 -9.82 13.91
CA VAL A 40 4.53 -8.75 12.90
C VAL A 40 5.48 -9.20 11.79
N LEU A 41 5.09 -8.94 10.55
CA LEU A 41 5.91 -9.12 9.37
C LEU A 41 6.04 -7.76 8.68
N ASN A 42 7.21 -7.15 8.81
CA ASN A 42 7.50 -5.85 8.21
C ASN A 42 7.78 -6.06 6.73
N CYS A 43 7.11 -5.26 5.90
CA CYS A 43 7.11 -5.41 4.47
C CYS A 43 7.31 -4.07 3.78
N GLN A 44 7.77 -4.13 2.53
CA GLN A 44 7.76 -3.00 1.62
C GLN A 44 7.20 -3.40 0.27
N ILE A 45 6.58 -2.45 -0.43
CA ILE A 45 6.11 -2.62 -1.80
C ILE A 45 6.37 -1.33 -2.59
N LYS A 46 6.57 -1.47 -3.90
CA LYS A 46 6.61 -0.34 -4.82
C LYS A 46 5.19 0.02 -5.22
N ALA A 47 4.83 1.29 -5.02
CA ALA A 47 3.56 1.84 -5.46
C ALA A 47 3.74 2.59 -6.79
N GLU A 48 2.64 2.75 -7.51
CA GLU A 48 2.54 3.59 -8.69
C GLU A 48 1.91 4.93 -8.31
N SER A 49 2.56 6.02 -8.70
CA SER A 49 2.07 7.38 -8.51
C SER A 49 1.04 7.74 -9.57
N SER A 50 -0.09 8.27 -9.13
CA SER A 50 -1.12 8.84 -9.99
C SER A 50 -1.57 10.19 -9.41
N PHE A 51 -2.39 10.92 -10.16
CA PHE A 51 -2.99 12.16 -9.66
C PHE A 51 -4.49 11.98 -9.57
N ASP A 52 -5.05 12.38 -8.43
CA ASP A 52 -6.49 12.50 -8.24
C ASP A 52 -6.86 13.98 -8.06
N THR A 53 -8.14 14.29 -8.26
CA THR A 53 -8.67 15.64 -8.14
C THR A 53 -9.86 15.64 -7.19
N ARG A 54 -9.86 16.54 -6.22
CA ARG A 54 -11.00 16.77 -5.32
C ARG A 54 -11.40 18.23 -5.33
N GLU A 55 -12.70 18.46 -5.16
CA GLU A 55 -13.24 19.80 -5.00
C GLU A 55 -13.07 20.24 -3.53
N VAL A 56 -12.41 21.36 -3.30
CA VAL A 56 -12.25 21.99 -1.97
C VAL A 56 -12.99 23.31 -1.93
N ASN A 57 -13.79 23.48 -0.89
CA ASN A 57 -14.52 24.70 -0.62
C ASN A 57 -13.72 25.58 0.35
N ASP A 58 -13.32 26.75 -0.11
CA ASP A 58 -12.72 27.76 0.75
C ASP A 58 -13.83 28.45 1.57
N GLN A 59 -13.73 28.46 2.90
CA GLN A 59 -14.69 29.15 3.77
C GLN A 59 -14.81 30.65 3.45
N PHE A 60 -13.81 31.23 2.78
CA PHE A 60 -13.77 32.65 2.41
C PHE A 60 -14.04 32.92 0.91
N SER A 61 -14.30 31.89 0.10
CA SER A 61 -14.57 32.03 -1.33
C SER A 61 -15.86 31.32 -1.73
N GLU A 62 -16.72 32.01 -2.48
CA GLU A 62 -17.94 31.42 -3.06
C GLU A 62 -17.65 30.46 -4.24
N CYS A 63 -16.37 30.26 -4.57
CA CYS A 63 -15.93 29.40 -5.66
C CYS A 63 -15.21 28.19 -5.09
N ALA A 64 -15.78 27.01 -5.32
CA ALA A 64 -15.09 25.76 -5.14
C ALA A 64 -13.86 25.70 -6.06
N ARG A 65 -12.76 25.14 -5.57
CA ARG A 65 -11.53 24.97 -6.35
C ARG A 65 -11.21 23.50 -6.46
N ASP A 66 -10.80 23.09 -7.64
CA ASP A 66 -10.24 21.76 -7.85
C ASP A 66 -8.81 21.75 -7.31
N GLN A 67 -8.56 20.89 -6.31
CA GLN A 67 -7.21 20.54 -5.87
C GLN A 67 -6.81 19.22 -6.52
N GLN A 68 -5.72 19.26 -7.27
CA GLN A 68 -5.04 18.06 -7.74
C GLN A 68 -3.99 17.65 -6.72
N TYR A 69 -3.91 16.36 -6.40
CA TYR A 69 -2.96 15.81 -5.44
C TYR A 69 -2.45 14.45 -5.90
N GLU A 70 -1.23 14.11 -5.47
CA GLU A 70 -0.59 12.83 -5.80
C GLU A 70 -1.15 11.70 -4.91
N VAL A 71 -1.51 10.57 -5.51
CA VAL A 71 -1.98 9.37 -4.82
C VAL A 71 -1.16 8.18 -5.27
N LEU A 72 -0.58 7.48 -4.29
CA LEU A 72 0.10 6.20 -4.50
C LEU A 72 -0.91 5.05 -4.47
N THR A 73 -0.76 4.12 -5.40
CA THR A 73 -1.58 2.90 -5.46
C THR A 73 -0.73 1.66 -5.65
N VAL A 74 -1.20 0.55 -5.11
CA VAL A 74 -0.57 -0.78 -5.26
C VAL A 74 -1.54 -1.76 -5.90
N ASP A 75 -1.00 -2.78 -6.54
CA ASP A 75 -1.74 -3.83 -7.22
C ASP A 75 -1.31 -5.24 -6.76
N THR A 76 -2.09 -6.27 -7.11
CA THR A 76 -1.83 -7.66 -6.70
C THR A 76 -0.70 -8.36 -7.47
N ARG A 77 -0.24 -7.79 -8.58
CA ARG A 77 0.83 -8.31 -9.43
C ARG A 77 2.20 -7.81 -8.98
N THR A 78 2.25 -6.62 -8.38
CA THR A 78 3.47 -6.08 -7.81
C THR A 78 3.87 -6.85 -6.55
N HIS A 79 5.14 -7.27 -6.49
CA HIS A 79 5.63 -8.10 -5.39
C HIS A 79 6.02 -7.24 -4.19
N ALA A 80 5.44 -7.54 -3.04
CA ALA A 80 5.91 -7.07 -1.75
C ALA A 80 7.18 -7.85 -1.34
N VAL A 81 7.99 -7.24 -0.48
CA VAL A 81 9.24 -7.80 0.02
C VAL A 81 9.24 -7.75 1.54
N VAL A 82 9.55 -8.87 2.18
CA VAL A 82 9.77 -8.91 3.63
C VAL A 82 11.07 -8.19 3.97
N THR A 83 11.00 -7.17 4.83
CA THR A 83 12.15 -6.36 5.26
C THR A 83 12.64 -6.79 6.64
N ASP A 84 11.74 -7.14 7.53
CA ASP A 84 12.02 -7.66 8.86
C ASP A 84 10.86 -8.53 9.37
N LYS A 85 11.04 -9.18 10.52
CA LYS A 85 10.02 -10.04 11.12
C LYS A 85 10.16 -10.13 12.63
N ASP A 86 9.02 -10.19 13.30
CA ASP A 86 8.91 -10.55 14.70
C ASP A 86 7.83 -11.63 14.89
N GLY A 87 8.21 -12.78 15.44
CA GLY A 87 7.30 -13.91 15.68
C GLY A 87 6.78 -14.65 14.43
N ILE A 88 6.97 -14.12 13.21
CA ILE A 88 6.62 -14.79 11.95
C ILE A 88 7.86 -15.43 11.30
N GLU A 89 7.78 -16.72 10.96
CA GLU A 89 8.84 -17.43 10.24
C GLU A 89 8.76 -17.17 8.74
N SER A 90 9.42 -16.12 8.29
CA SER A 90 9.58 -15.78 6.87
C SER A 90 11.03 -15.34 6.58
N PRO A 91 11.64 -15.69 5.43
CA PRO A 91 12.96 -15.17 5.11
C PRO A 91 12.90 -13.69 4.75
N VAL A 92 13.81 -12.89 5.32
CA VAL A 92 14.02 -11.50 4.87
C VAL A 92 14.42 -11.51 3.40
N GLY A 93 13.83 -10.61 2.61
CA GLY A 93 13.98 -10.56 1.16
C GLY A 93 13.01 -11.47 0.40
N LEU A 94 12.13 -12.21 1.08
CA LEU A 94 11.08 -12.99 0.42
C LEU A 94 10.17 -12.06 -0.39
N ARG A 95 10.01 -12.37 -1.68
CA ARG A 95 9.01 -11.74 -2.54
C ARG A 95 7.71 -12.50 -2.46
N PHE A 96 6.61 -11.79 -2.23
CA PHE A 96 5.29 -12.37 -2.10
C PHE A 96 4.23 -11.47 -2.74
N GLN A 97 3.05 -12.03 -3.01
CA GLN A 97 1.89 -11.30 -3.50
C GLN A 97 0.94 -10.97 -2.36
N LEU A 98 0.46 -9.73 -2.35
CA LEU A 98 -0.63 -9.33 -1.49
C LEU A 98 -1.95 -9.89 -2.03
N THR A 99 -2.85 -10.24 -1.11
CA THR A 99 -4.24 -10.57 -1.46
C THR A 99 -5.01 -9.32 -1.87
N GLU A 100 -6.13 -9.49 -2.58
CA GLU A 100 -7.03 -8.37 -2.94
C GLU A 100 -7.48 -7.59 -1.70
N ALA A 101 -7.79 -8.29 -0.59
CA ALA A 101 -8.19 -7.64 0.66
C ALA A 101 -7.06 -6.76 1.24
N GLN A 102 -5.83 -7.26 1.24
CA GLN A 102 -4.66 -6.49 1.70
C GLN A 102 -4.37 -5.29 0.78
N VAL A 103 -4.46 -5.48 -0.54
CA VAL A 103 -4.30 -4.40 -1.52
C VAL A 103 -5.35 -3.31 -1.34
N ASN A 104 -6.62 -3.68 -1.18
CA ASN A 104 -7.70 -2.73 -0.95
C ASN A 104 -7.48 -1.94 0.34
N SER A 105 -7.14 -2.62 1.44
CA SER A 105 -6.85 -1.96 2.72
C SER A 105 -5.65 -1.02 2.63
N LEU A 106 -4.58 -1.42 1.93
CA LEU A 106 -3.38 -0.58 1.77
C LEU A 106 -3.67 0.64 0.90
N ASN A 107 -4.45 0.48 -0.17
CA ASN A 107 -4.86 1.60 -1.03
C ASN A 107 -5.80 2.58 -0.33
N GLU A 108 -6.70 2.10 0.54
CA GLU A 108 -7.53 2.98 1.37
C GLU A 108 -6.66 3.84 2.31
N GLN A 109 -5.65 3.24 2.96
CA GLN A 109 -4.72 3.97 3.81
C GLN A 109 -3.85 4.96 3.02
N LEU A 110 -3.36 4.57 1.83
CA LEU A 110 -2.58 5.46 0.97
C LEU A 110 -3.41 6.65 0.47
N LYS A 111 -4.69 6.43 0.17
CA LYS A 111 -5.60 7.52 -0.18
C LYS A 111 -5.80 8.50 0.97
N TYR A 112 -6.05 7.99 2.18
CA TYR A 112 -6.18 8.83 3.37
C TYR A 112 -4.90 9.65 3.62
N TYR A 113 -3.73 9.00 3.52
CA TYR A 113 -2.43 9.67 3.63
C TYR A 113 -2.25 10.80 2.60
N ALA A 114 -2.63 10.55 1.34
CA ALA A 114 -2.56 11.55 0.28
C ALA A 114 -3.50 12.74 0.50
N GLU A 115 -4.71 12.49 1.00
CA GLU A 115 -5.68 13.54 1.34
C GLU A 115 -5.19 14.42 2.51
N GLU A 116 -4.59 13.83 3.55
CA GLU A 116 -4.01 14.58 4.67
C GLU A 116 -2.84 15.46 4.22
N LEU A 117 -1.93 14.94 3.38
CA LEU A 117 -0.86 15.76 2.80
C LEU A 117 -1.41 16.93 1.97
N ALA A 118 -2.43 16.67 1.17
CA ALA A 118 -3.09 17.70 0.38
C ALA A 118 -3.77 18.77 1.27
N ASP A 119 -4.32 18.38 2.42
CA ASP A 119 -4.88 19.32 3.40
C ASP A 119 -3.80 20.14 4.11
N GLU A 120 -2.64 19.54 4.43
CA GLU A 120 -1.48 20.26 4.99
C GLU A 120 -0.95 21.33 4.01
N GLU A 121 -0.87 21.01 2.71
CA GLU A 121 -0.48 21.97 1.68
C GLU A 121 -1.43 23.18 1.61
N LEU A 122 -2.73 22.97 1.74
CA LEU A 122 -3.72 24.06 1.79
C LEU A 122 -3.57 24.94 3.03
N ARG A 123 -3.09 24.37 4.14
CA ARG A 123 -2.86 25.09 5.40
C ARG A 123 -1.53 25.84 5.42
N GLY A 124 -0.70 25.66 4.39
CA GLY A 124 0.44 26.52 4.11
C GLY A 124 1.82 25.95 4.44
N GLY A 125 1.95 24.63 4.67
CA GLY A 125 3.25 23.93 4.76
C GLY A 125 4.21 24.39 5.85
#